data_AF-A0A0G0IBR3-F1
#
_entry.id   AF-A0A0G0IBR3-F1
#
_cell.length_a   1.000
_cell.length_b   1.000
_cell.length_c   1.000
_cell.angle_alpha   90.00
_cell.angle_beta   90.00
_cell.angle_gamma   90.00
#
_symmetry.space_group_name_H-M   'P 1'
#
loop_
_entity.id
_entity.type
_entity.pdbx_description
1 polymer ?
#
loop_
_entity_poly.entity_id
_entity_poly.type
_entity_poly.pdbx_seq_one_letter_code
_entity_poly.pdbx_strand_id
1 'polypeptide(L)'
;ADGFTYRTKVVARALIFKKSDIDKFAKDYVVFQMPDSKTLLEKSYSISYNSKSVDIQGGKIILDLDFSYKIYQNIDKNSLISSFGGMTASQINDSINNNFGDQVSKVKVNLWPFWVTKAPRSQKIINVELKFE
;
A
#
# COMPACT_ATOMS: atom_id res chain seq x y z
N ALA A 1 42.11 44.06 39.30
CA ALA A 1 41.02 43.82 38.32
C ALA A 1 40.58 42.39 38.53
N ASP A 2 39.49 42.21 39.28
CA ASP A 2 39.08 40.88 39.72
C ASP A 2 38.18 40.25 38.66
N GLY A 3 38.62 39.10 38.14
CA GLY A 3 37.91 38.37 37.09
C GLY A 3 36.65 37.70 37.63
N PHE A 4 35.50 38.02 37.04
CA PHE A 4 34.24 37.34 37.33
C PHE A 4 34.12 36.08 36.46
N THR A 5 33.95 34.91 37.10
CA THR A 5 33.73 33.64 36.40
C THR A 5 32.30 33.18 36.64
N TYR A 6 31.47 33.21 35.59
CA TYR A 6 30.10 32.72 35.62
C TYR A 6 30.03 31.33 34.97
N ARG A 7 29.52 30.34 35.70
CA ARG A 7 29.23 28.99 35.17
C ARG A 7 27.73 28.75 35.21
N THR A 8 27.13 28.47 34.06
CA THR A 8 25.76 28.00 33.94
C THR A 8 25.71 26.57 33.40
N LYS A 9 24.72 25.79 33.84
CA LYS A 9 24.47 24.43 33.36
C LYS A 9 23.21 24.43 32.52
N VAL A 10 23.35 24.22 31.22
CA VAL A 10 22.21 24.08 30.30
C VAL A 10 21.79 22.61 30.28
N VAL A 11 20.51 22.34 30.52
CA VAL A 11 19.91 21.01 30.40
C VAL A 11 18.88 21.05 29.28
N ALA A 12 19.12 20.31 28.20
CA ALA A 12 18.16 20.11 27.11
C ALA A 12 17.40 18.79 27.33
N ARG A 13 16.09 18.81 27.07
CA ARG A 13 15.23 17.62 27.05
C ARG A 13 14.52 17.55 25.71
N ALA A 14 14.42 16.36 25.15
CA ALA A 14 13.74 16.12 23.88
C ALA A 14 12.86 14.87 24.00
N LEU A 15 11.72 14.90 23.32
CA LEU A 15 10.88 13.72 23.08
C LEU A 15 11.09 13.28 21.65
N ILE A 16 11.45 12.01 21.47
CA ILE A 16 11.70 11.40 20.17
C ILE A 16 10.84 10.16 20.03
N PHE A 17 10.38 9.90 18.82
CA PHE A 17 9.66 8.68 18.46
C PHE A 17 10.24 8.15 17.16
N LYS A 18 10.07 6.84 16.92
CA LYS A 18 10.48 6.24 15.65
C LYS A 18 9.35 6.44 14.65
N LYS A 19 9.70 6.93 13.46
CA LYS A 19 8.74 7.05 12.35
C LYS A 19 8.10 5.69 12.02
N SER A 20 8.86 4.60 12.10
CA SER A 20 8.39 3.22 11.87
C SER A 20 7.20 2.82 12.74
N ASP A 21 7.11 3.35 13.96
CA ASP A 21 6.05 2.99 14.90
C ASP A 21 4.73 3.67 14.49
N ILE A 22 4.80 4.91 13.97
CA ILE A 22 3.66 5.61 13.37
C ILE A 22 3.24 4.92 12.07
N ASP A 23 4.20 4.57 11.21
CA ASP A 23 3.92 3.88 9.94
C ASP A 23 3.22 2.54 10.18
N LYS A 24 3.68 1.79 11.20
CA LYS A 24 3.05 0.55 11.63
C LYS A 24 1.64 0.78 12.17
N PHE A 25 1.46 1.78 13.04
CA PHE A 25 0.14 2.11 13.58
C PHE A 25 -0.87 2.45 12.47
N ALA A 26 -0.48 3.31 11.52
CA ALA A 26 -1.34 3.70 10.40
C ALA A 26 -1.73 2.48 9.56
N LYS A 27 -0.77 1.61 9.23
CA LYS A 27 -1.04 0.37 8.50
C LYS A 27 -1.99 -0.56 9.25
N ASP A 28 -1.68 -0.86 10.50
CA ASP A 28 -2.46 -1.78 11.33
C ASP A 28 -3.90 -1.25 11.52
N TYR A 29 -4.08 0.07 11.64
CA TYR A 29 -5.39 0.72 11.71
C TYR A 29 -6.20 0.59 10.41
N VAL A 30 -5.59 0.81 9.23
CA VAL A 30 -6.31 0.63 7.96
C VAL A 30 -6.67 -0.85 7.76
N VAL A 31 -5.75 -1.78 8.03
CA VAL A 31 -6.03 -3.23 7.92
C VAL A 31 -7.20 -3.63 8.81
N PHE A 32 -7.25 -3.10 10.03
CA PHE A 32 -8.35 -3.38 10.96
C PHE A 32 -9.73 -2.92 10.46
N GLN A 33 -9.79 -1.85 9.65
CA GLN A 33 -11.06 -1.33 9.11
C GLN A 33 -11.39 -1.83 7.72
N MET A 34 -10.44 -2.46 7.04
CA MET A 34 -10.60 -2.91 5.66
C MET A 34 -11.44 -4.20 5.60
N PRO A 35 -12.31 -4.37 4.59
CA PRO A 35 -12.98 -5.64 4.34
C PRO A 35 -11.97 -6.76 4.01
N ASP A 36 -12.24 -7.98 4.47
CA ASP A 36 -11.38 -9.17 4.25
C ASP A 36 -11.11 -9.46 2.76
N SER A 37 -11.99 -9.03 1.87
CA SER A 37 -11.86 -9.24 0.42
C SER A 37 -10.83 -8.32 -0.25
N LYS A 38 -10.29 -7.34 0.47
CA LYS A 38 -9.40 -6.30 -0.08
C LYS A 38 -7.99 -6.43 0.49
N THR A 39 -7.06 -5.76 -0.18
CA THR A 39 -5.67 -5.64 0.25
C THR A 39 -5.13 -4.24 -0.01
N LEU A 40 -4.01 -3.90 0.63
CA LEU A 40 -3.39 -2.58 0.56
C LEU A 40 -2.54 -2.42 -0.70
N LEU A 41 -2.66 -1.26 -1.35
CA LEU A 41 -1.65 -0.81 -2.30
C LEU A 41 -0.54 -0.08 -1.54
N GLU A 42 0.48 -0.81 -1.08
CA GLU A 42 1.57 -0.28 -0.22
C GLU A 42 2.22 1.01 -0.78
N LYS A 43 2.35 1.13 -2.11
CA LYS A 43 2.94 2.30 -2.78
C LYS A 43 2.09 3.57 -2.67
N SER A 44 0.82 3.46 -2.30
CA SER A 44 -0.10 4.60 -2.16
C SER A 44 -0.09 5.21 -0.76
N TYR A 45 0.70 4.66 0.15
CA TYR A 45 0.79 5.14 1.52
C TYR A 45 1.22 6.61 1.57
N SER A 46 0.40 7.43 2.22
CA SER A 46 0.72 8.80 2.54
C SER A 46 0.45 9.03 4.02
N ILE A 47 1.35 9.75 4.70
CA ILE A 47 1.18 10.16 6.08
C ILE A 47 1.75 11.56 6.31
N SER A 48 1.03 12.33 7.11
CA SER A 48 1.51 13.54 7.73
C SER A 48 1.12 13.52 9.21
N TYR A 49 1.90 14.22 10.02
CA TYR A 49 1.65 14.32 11.44
C TYR A 49 2.11 15.67 11.96
N ASN A 50 1.38 16.16 12.95
CA ASN A 50 1.74 17.37 13.68
C ASN A 50 1.61 17.13 15.19
N SER A 51 2.31 17.94 15.97
CA SER A 51 2.17 17.92 17.43
C SER A 51 0.96 18.76 17.84
N LYS A 52 -0.05 18.10 18.39
CA LYS A 52 -1.20 18.76 19.01
C LYS A 52 -0.82 19.39 20.35
N SER A 53 -0.04 18.66 21.16
CA SER A 53 0.46 19.14 22.46
C SER A 53 1.77 18.44 22.83
N VAL A 54 2.69 19.18 23.44
CA VAL A 54 3.99 18.66 23.91
C VAL A 54 4.16 19.00 25.39
N ASP A 55 4.19 17.99 26.25
CA ASP A 55 4.56 18.10 27.66
C ASP A 55 5.92 17.44 27.88
N ILE A 56 6.97 18.25 27.82
CA ILE A 56 8.36 17.80 28.01
C ILE A 56 8.61 17.37 29.47
N GLN A 57 7.89 17.95 30.45
CA GLN A 57 8.09 17.62 31.85
C GLN A 57 7.43 16.30 32.22
N GLY A 58 6.19 16.09 31.76
CA GLY A 58 5.46 14.83 31.91
C GLY A 58 5.87 13.74 30.90
N GLY A 59 6.77 14.05 29.97
CA GLY A 59 7.31 13.08 29.02
C GLY A 59 6.33 12.62 27.96
N LYS A 60 5.32 13.45 27.64
CA LYS A 60 4.20 13.08 26.76
C LYS A 60 4.10 14.02 25.56
N ILE A 61 3.85 13.45 24.38
CA ILE A 61 3.45 14.18 23.18
C ILE A 61 2.14 13.59 22.66
N ILE A 62 1.23 14.45 22.21
CA ILE A 62 0.02 14.06 21.48
C ILE A 62 0.22 14.48 20.04
N LEU A 63 0.10 13.52 19.12
CA LEU A 63 0.22 13.74 17.69
C LEU A 63 -1.17 13.64 17.05
N ASP A 64 -1.50 14.58 16.17
CA ASP A 64 -2.60 14.40 15.23
C ASP A 64 -2.00 13.81 13.93
N LEU A 65 -2.58 12.70 13.47
CA LEU A 65 -2.12 11.94 12.31
C LEU A 65 -3.15 12.07 11.19
N ASP A 66 -2.68 12.35 9.97
CA ASP A 66 -3.48 12.25 8.74
C ASP A 66 -2.75 11.27 7.81
N PHE A 67 -3.40 10.14 7.52
CA PHE A 67 -2.83 9.11 6.67
C PHE A 67 -3.88 8.49 5.75
N SER A 68 -3.41 7.97 4.63
CA SER A 68 -4.26 7.30 3.65
C SER A 68 -3.54 6.13 2.98
N TYR A 69 -4.35 5.15 2.56
CA TYR A 69 -3.97 4.03 1.71
C TYR A 69 -5.06 3.85 0.65
N LYS A 70 -4.66 3.60 -0.60
CA LYS A 70 -5.55 2.99 -1.59
C LYS A 70 -5.66 1.50 -1.28
N ILE A 71 -6.88 0.98 -1.35
CA ILE A 71 -7.17 -0.45 -1.20
C ILE A 71 -7.76 -0.99 -2.51
N TYR A 72 -7.50 -2.25 -2.82
CA TYR A 72 -8.02 -2.91 -4.01
C TYR A 72 -8.49 -4.32 -3.68
N GLN A 73 -9.33 -4.89 -4.54
CA GLN A 73 -9.79 -6.26 -4.38
C GLN A 73 -8.59 -7.22 -4.40
N ASN A 74 -8.55 -8.16 -3.47
CA ASN A 74 -7.50 -9.16 -3.47
C ASN A 74 -7.63 -10.03 -4.73
N ILE A 75 -6.56 -10.10 -5.52
CA ILE A 75 -6.54 -10.83 -6.80
C ILE A 75 -5.47 -11.92 -6.72
N ASP A 76 -5.91 -13.17 -6.71
CA ASP A 76 -5.03 -14.33 -6.87
C ASP A 76 -4.65 -14.50 -8.35
N LYS A 77 -3.45 -14.02 -8.69
CA LYS A 77 -2.88 -14.15 -10.03
C LYS A 77 -2.74 -15.61 -10.47
N ASN A 78 -2.44 -16.54 -9.56
CA ASN A 78 -2.25 -17.95 -9.91
C ASN A 78 -3.58 -18.60 -10.29
N SER A 79 -4.66 -18.25 -9.60
CA SER A 79 -6.03 -18.65 -9.95
C SER A 79 -6.41 -18.12 -11.34
N LEU A 80 -6.14 -16.84 -11.62
CA LEU A 80 -6.38 -16.26 -12.95
C LEU A 80 -5.59 -16.97 -14.05
N ILE A 81 -4.28 -17.14 -13.87
CA ILE A 81 -3.40 -17.88 -14.80
C ILE A 81 -3.96 -19.28 -15.09
N SER A 82 -4.45 -19.96 -14.07
CA SER A 82 -5.04 -21.30 -14.20
C SER A 82 -6.31 -21.30 -15.03
N SER A 83 -7.16 -20.28 -14.88
CA SER A 83 -8.43 -20.16 -15.61
C SER A 83 -8.25 -19.79 -17.09
N PHE A 84 -7.19 -19.07 -17.46
CA PHE A 84 -7.04 -18.52 -18.82
C PHE A 84 -6.56 -19.52 -19.86
N GLY A 85 -6.04 -20.68 -19.46
CA GLY A 85 -5.46 -21.67 -20.38
C GLY A 85 -6.43 -22.06 -21.51
N GLY A 86 -6.05 -21.79 -22.76
CA GLY A 86 -6.86 -22.10 -23.94
C GLY A 86 -7.99 -21.10 -24.25
N MET A 87 -8.16 -20.04 -23.45
CA MET A 87 -9.12 -18.97 -23.71
C MET A 87 -8.63 -18.01 -24.79
N THR A 88 -9.55 -17.44 -25.56
CA THR A 88 -9.27 -16.30 -26.45
C THR A 88 -9.18 -15.00 -25.65
N ALA A 89 -8.67 -13.92 -26.27
CA ALA A 89 -8.63 -12.61 -25.64
C ALA A 89 -10.02 -12.10 -25.22
N SER A 90 -11.06 -12.35 -26.03
CA SER A 90 -12.45 -12.01 -25.68
C SER A 90 -12.91 -12.77 -24.44
N GLN A 91 -12.68 -14.10 -24.40
CA GLN A 91 -13.07 -14.93 -23.25
C GLN A 91 -12.36 -14.51 -21.96
N ILE A 92 -11.08 -14.13 -22.04
CA ILE A 92 -10.34 -13.61 -20.89
C ILE A 92 -10.96 -12.29 -20.42
N ASN A 93 -11.26 -11.38 -21.34
CA ASN A 93 -11.90 -10.10 -21.03
C ASN A 93 -13.26 -10.30 -20.35
N ASP A 94 -14.11 -11.17 -20.92
CA ASP A 94 -15.42 -11.49 -20.35
C ASP A 94 -15.29 -12.15 -18.97
N SER A 95 -14.33 -13.05 -18.80
CA SER A 95 -14.03 -13.67 -17.50
C SER A 95 -13.63 -12.62 -16.46
N ILE A 96 -12.78 -11.65 -16.79
CA ILE A 96 -12.40 -10.60 -15.85
C ILE A 96 -13.60 -9.71 -15.51
N ASN A 97 -14.37 -9.27 -16.51
CA ASN A 97 -15.52 -8.40 -16.29
C ASN A 97 -16.61 -9.09 -15.46
N ASN A 98 -16.84 -10.38 -15.65
CA ASN A 98 -17.82 -11.13 -14.85
C ASN A 98 -17.39 -11.32 -13.39
N ASN A 99 -16.08 -11.43 -13.12
CA ASN A 99 -15.57 -11.67 -11.77
C ASN A 99 -15.27 -10.38 -10.99
N PHE A 100 -14.86 -9.30 -11.67
CA PHE A 100 -14.39 -8.07 -11.04
C PHE A 100 -15.21 -6.84 -11.42
N GLY A 101 -15.99 -6.89 -12.50
CA GLY A 101 -16.89 -5.81 -12.94
C GLY A 101 -16.23 -4.44 -12.96
N ASP A 102 -16.90 -3.48 -12.33
CA ASP A 102 -16.48 -2.06 -12.28
C ASP A 102 -15.18 -1.82 -11.47
N GLN A 103 -14.63 -2.84 -10.83
CA GLN A 103 -13.34 -2.74 -10.11
C GLN A 103 -12.14 -2.73 -11.07
N VAL A 104 -12.34 -3.08 -12.34
CA VAL A 104 -11.29 -3.10 -13.36
C VAL A 104 -11.63 -2.07 -14.43
N SER A 105 -10.81 -1.02 -14.52
CA SER A 105 -10.99 0.03 -15.54
C SER A 105 -10.65 -0.47 -16.95
N LYS A 106 -9.69 -1.38 -17.08
CA LYS A 106 -9.21 -1.86 -18.38
C LYS A 106 -8.54 -3.22 -18.29
N VAL A 107 -8.86 -4.09 -19.26
CA VAL A 107 -8.16 -5.35 -19.51
C VAL A 107 -7.34 -5.22 -20.80
N LYS A 108 -6.06 -5.60 -20.75
CA LYS A 108 -5.19 -5.69 -21.93
C LYS A 108 -4.64 -7.10 -22.05
N VAL A 109 -5.04 -7.80 -23.11
CA VAL A 109 -4.54 -9.14 -23.43
C VAL A 109 -3.58 -9.06 -24.61
N ASN A 110 -2.35 -9.53 -24.42
CA ASN A 110 -1.36 -9.63 -25.50
C ASN A 110 -1.07 -11.11 -25.73
N LEU A 111 -1.44 -11.62 -26.90
CA LEU A 111 -1.07 -12.97 -27.35
C LEU A 111 0.15 -12.86 -28.27
N TRP A 112 1.26 -13.50 -27.88
CA TRP A 112 2.51 -13.49 -28.63
C TRP A 112 2.98 -14.93 -28.89
N PRO A 113 3.46 -15.25 -30.11
CA PRO A 113 3.55 -14.38 -31.29
C PRO A 113 2.20 -14.01 -31.90
N PHE A 114 2.17 -13.05 -32.84
CA PHE A 114 0.93 -12.46 -33.38
C PHE A 114 -0.05 -13.45 -34.01
N TRP A 115 0.41 -14.64 -34.40
CA TRP A 115 -0.43 -15.72 -34.94
C TRP A 115 -1.17 -16.53 -33.87
N VAL A 116 -0.86 -16.34 -32.59
CA VAL A 116 -1.50 -17.04 -31.48
C VAL A 116 -2.88 -16.45 -31.21
N THR A 117 -3.92 -17.28 -31.31
CA THR A 117 -5.32 -16.86 -31.13
C THR A 117 -5.89 -17.20 -29.74
N LYS A 118 -5.19 -18.05 -28.98
CA LYS A 118 -5.60 -18.52 -27.65
C LYS A 118 -4.42 -18.52 -26.69
N ALA A 119 -4.69 -18.25 -25.42
CA ALA A 119 -3.69 -18.39 -24.38
C ALA A 119 -3.18 -19.84 -24.33
N PRO A 120 -1.87 -20.04 -24.13
CA PRO A 120 -1.30 -21.38 -24.01
C PRO A 120 -1.90 -22.13 -22.81
N ARG A 121 -1.96 -23.45 -22.88
CA ARG A 121 -2.42 -24.26 -21.74
C ARG A 121 -1.40 -24.36 -20.60
N SER A 122 -0.13 -24.07 -20.90
CA SER A 122 0.93 -24.07 -19.90
C SER A 122 0.88 -22.77 -19.09
N GLN A 123 0.58 -22.88 -17.80
CA GLN A 123 0.54 -21.76 -16.85
C GLN A 123 1.88 -21.00 -16.77
N LYS A 124 3.01 -21.70 -16.99
CA LYS A 124 4.36 -21.14 -16.89
C LYS A 124 4.66 -20.00 -17.87
N ILE A 125 3.87 -19.87 -18.93
CA ILE A 125 4.08 -18.88 -19.99
C ILE A 125 2.95 -17.84 -20.05
N ILE A 126 1.98 -17.90 -19.13
CA ILE A 126 0.97 -16.87 -18.94
C ILE A 126 1.45 -15.94 -17.81
N ASN A 127 1.51 -14.65 -18.10
CA ASN A 127 1.88 -13.63 -17.12
C ASN A 127 0.70 -12.69 -16.86
N VAL A 128 0.43 -12.42 -15.58
CA VAL A 128 -0.63 -11.49 -15.14
C VAL A 128 -0.01 -10.36 -14.33
N GLU A 129 -0.19 -9.15 -14.82
CA GLU A 129 0.26 -7.92 -14.18
C GLU A 129 -0.95 -7.09 -13.75
N LEU A 130 -0.92 -6.60 -12.51
CA LEU A 130 -1.88 -5.62 -12.01
C LEU A 130 -1.25 -4.25 -12.16
N LYS A 131 -1.99 -3.31 -12.75
CA LYS A 131 -1.56 -1.91 -12.92
C LYS A 131 -2.55 -1.02 -12.20
N PHE A 132 -2.02 -0.10 -11.40
CA PHE A 132 -2.80 0.84 -10.62
C PHE A 132 -2.47 2.25 -11.10
N GLU A 133 -3.49 3.10 -11.19
CA GLU A 133 -3.39 4.53 -11.48
C GLU A 133 -3.20 5.35 -10.19
#